data_AF-A0A1I2ID80-F1
#
_entry.id   AF-A0A1I2ID80-F1
#
_cell.length_a   1.000
_cell.length_b   1.000
_cell.length_c   1.000
_cell.angle_alpha   90.00
_cell.angle_beta   90.00
_cell.angle_gamma   90.00
#
_symmetry.space_group_name_H-M   'P 1'
#
loop_
_entity.id
_entity.type
_entity.pdbx_description
1 polymer ?
#
loop_
_entity_poly.entity_id
_entity_poly.type
_entity_poly.pdbx_seq_one_letter_code
_entity_poly.pdbx_strand_id
1 'polypeptide(L)'
;MSRVWITLGTALGVVGVGGALLYSRRASAASLPPSAPEQDAPPPAVELPPLPRARDVKGDLSTNWGETPVDLRPLFMLMEEVAKIPGSSRVFAVIAYRESRFVTTAHNGNATGEQDERDSSRRAYDNNKERNPPLRYGEAAANFGSGGLFGLLAPYFLWTGVPEVGKQAPLLNASPELLFQPRAAAFGAAVYMQRILKNYRIDDIADIKVGWANPSLLGSGRGGTKYHDVRVRFLTDAVALNVDLTDATTIPPKLDASAWPGVLAVFAGLVGALPKELA
;
A
#
# COMPACT_ATOMS: atom_id res chain seq x y z
N MET A 1 0.93 -42.86 16.17
CA MET A 1 1.96 -42.26 15.30
C MET A 1 1.66 -42.66 13.87
N SER A 2 1.55 -41.70 12.94
CA SER A 2 1.80 -41.91 11.50
C SER A 2 1.94 -40.55 10.82
N ARG A 3 3.09 -40.32 10.17
CA ARG A 3 3.30 -39.20 9.24
C ARG A 3 3.11 -39.75 7.84
N VAL A 4 2.33 -39.07 6.99
CA VAL A 4 2.30 -39.37 5.55
C VAL A 4 3.08 -38.28 4.83
N TRP A 5 4.18 -38.67 4.19
CA TRP A 5 4.90 -37.89 3.20
C TRP A 5 4.52 -38.40 1.81
N ILE A 6 4.37 -37.52 0.83
CA ILE A 6 4.26 -37.90 -0.58
C ILE A 6 5.33 -37.13 -1.36
N THR A 7 6.18 -37.88 -2.06
CA THR A 7 7.33 -37.38 -2.81
C THR A 7 6.93 -37.16 -4.28
N LEU A 8 7.48 -36.10 -4.92
CA LEU A 8 7.34 -35.89 -6.36
C LEU A 8 8.02 -37.00 -7.17
N GLY A 9 7.41 -37.39 -8.30
CA GLY A 9 8.01 -38.25 -9.31
C GLY A 9 8.23 -37.49 -10.64
N THR A 10 9.42 -37.66 -11.22
CA THR A 10 9.85 -37.03 -12.47
C THR A 10 9.58 -37.94 -13.68
N ALA A 11 9.26 -37.37 -14.85
CA ALA A 11 9.36 -38.06 -16.14
C ALA A 11 9.89 -37.13 -17.25
N LEU A 12 10.86 -37.61 -18.01
CA LEU A 12 11.51 -36.94 -19.14
C LEU A 12 10.95 -37.44 -20.49
N GLY A 13 11.10 -36.63 -21.55
CA GLY A 13 10.91 -37.07 -22.94
C GLY A 13 11.66 -36.16 -23.92
N VAL A 14 12.60 -36.73 -24.70
CA VAL A 14 13.44 -36.01 -25.68
C VAL A 14 13.65 -36.85 -26.94
N VAL A 15 13.28 -36.31 -28.12
CA VAL A 15 13.82 -36.52 -29.51
C VAL A 15 13.31 -35.31 -30.34
N GLY A 16 13.98 -34.71 -31.32
CA GLY A 16 15.38 -34.81 -31.78
C GLY A 16 15.58 -34.25 -33.21
N VAL A 17 16.70 -33.55 -33.43
CA VAL A 17 17.53 -33.30 -34.67
C VAL A 17 16.91 -33.63 -36.06
N GLY A 18 17.03 -32.82 -37.12
CA GLY A 18 17.76 -31.56 -37.38
C GLY A 18 17.92 -31.31 -38.90
N GLY A 19 18.66 -30.28 -39.33
CA GLY A 19 18.97 -30.04 -40.75
C GLY A 19 19.47 -28.63 -41.06
N ALA A 20 20.62 -28.51 -41.74
CA ALA A 20 21.27 -27.23 -42.07
C ALA A 20 21.57 -27.12 -43.58
N LEU A 21 21.66 -25.90 -44.11
CA LEU A 21 22.41 -25.57 -45.33
C LEU A 21 22.74 -24.07 -45.40
N LEU A 22 23.90 -23.74 -45.96
CA LEU A 22 24.47 -22.39 -46.07
C LEU A 22 24.29 -21.84 -47.50
N TYR A 23 24.21 -20.52 -47.70
CA TYR A 23 24.92 -19.78 -48.77
C TYR A 23 24.88 -18.24 -48.57
N SER A 24 25.75 -17.52 -49.27
CA SER A 24 26.28 -16.20 -48.83
C SER A 24 25.88 -14.99 -49.70
N ARG A 25 26.16 -13.79 -49.17
CA ARG A 25 26.23 -12.43 -49.80
C ARG A 25 24.92 -11.66 -50.05
N ARG A 26 24.72 -10.60 -49.26
CA ARG A 26 25.07 -9.20 -49.66
C ARG A 26 25.00 -8.27 -48.44
N ALA A 27 25.89 -7.28 -48.38
CA ALA A 27 25.72 -6.14 -47.49
C ALA A 27 24.63 -5.22 -48.07
N SER A 28 23.69 -4.80 -47.23
CA SER A 28 22.73 -3.74 -47.55
C SER A 28 22.62 -2.86 -46.32
N ALA A 29 22.81 -1.55 -46.48
CA ALA A 29 22.69 -0.61 -45.38
C ALA A 29 21.20 -0.46 -45.01
N ALA A 30 20.79 -1.02 -43.88
CA ALA A 30 19.48 -0.76 -43.31
C ALA A 30 19.56 0.51 -42.47
N SER A 31 18.67 1.46 -42.75
CA SER A 31 18.50 2.70 -41.99
C SER A 31 18.31 2.41 -40.50
N LEU A 32 18.82 3.29 -39.64
CA LEU A 32 18.50 3.24 -38.21
C LEU A 32 16.97 3.23 -38.03
N PRO A 33 16.42 2.37 -37.14
CA PRO A 33 15.01 2.45 -36.79
C PRO A 33 14.73 3.84 -36.19
N PRO A 34 13.52 4.39 -36.36
CA PRO A 34 13.15 5.64 -35.71
C PRO A 34 13.32 5.50 -34.21
N SER A 35 13.77 6.58 -33.55
CA SER A 35 13.97 6.64 -32.11
C SER A 35 12.74 6.08 -31.39
N ALA A 36 12.96 5.10 -30.50
CA ALA A 36 11.94 4.74 -29.54
C ALA A 36 11.51 6.00 -28.76
N PRO A 37 10.23 6.13 -28.37
CA PRO A 37 9.84 7.20 -27.45
C PRO A 37 10.69 7.11 -26.18
N GLU A 38 11.02 8.27 -25.58
CA GLU A 38 11.83 8.35 -24.36
C GLU A 38 11.15 7.66 -23.17
N GLN A 39 11.40 6.36 -23.04
CA GLN A 39 11.43 5.63 -21.79
C GLN A 39 12.88 5.43 -21.36
N ASP A 40 13.09 5.14 -20.07
CA ASP A 40 14.38 4.80 -19.45
C ASP A 40 15.34 5.95 -19.12
N ALA A 41 14.79 7.10 -18.71
CA ALA A 41 15.38 7.78 -17.54
C ALA A 41 14.80 7.12 -16.28
N PRO A 42 15.61 6.57 -15.36
CA PRO A 42 15.10 6.07 -14.09
C PRO A 42 14.39 7.21 -13.34
N PRO A 43 13.28 6.94 -12.62
CA PRO A 43 12.55 7.97 -11.90
C PRO A 43 13.50 8.73 -10.95
N PRO A 44 13.40 10.06 -10.85
CA PRO A 44 14.26 10.83 -9.96
C PRO A 44 14.07 10.34 -8.53
N ALA A 45 15.18 10.05 -7.86
CA ALA A 45 15.16 9.61 -6.47
C ALA A 45 14.56 10.72 -5.59
N VAL A 46 13.35 10.48 -5.09
CA VAL A 46 12.73 11.33 -4.07
C VAL A 46 13.29 10.91 -2.73
N GLU A 47 13.86 11.84 -1.96
CA GLU A 47 14.17 11.63 -0.55
C GLU A 47 13.22 12.48 0.29
N LEU A 48 12.28 11.83 0.98
CA LEU A 48 11.37 12.51 1.90
C LEU A 48 12.06 12.82 3.24
N PRO A 49 11.51 13.75 4.05
CA PRO A 49 12.04 14.01 5.39
C PRO A 49 12.12 12.72 6.23
N PRO A 50 13.09 12.60 7.16
CA PRO A 50 13.22 11.41 8.00
C PRO A 50 11.97 11.16 8.84
N LEU A 51 11.84 9.96 9.39
CA LEU A 51 10.78 9.62 10.35
C LEU A 51 10.65 10.71 11.43
N PRO A 52 9.42 11.14 11.77
CA PRO A 52 9.23 12.08 12.88
C PRO A 52 9.73 11.46 14.19
N ARG A 53 10.13 12.33 15.11
CA ARG A 53 10.63 11.98 16.44
C ARG A 53 9.59 12.40 17.49
N ALA A 54 9.78 11.97 18.74
CA ALA A 54 8.87 12.28 19.84
C ALA A 54 8.59 13.79 20.03
N ARG A 55 9.55 14.67 19.70
CA ARG A 55 9.38 16.13 19.77
C ARG A 55 8.52 16.75 18.66
N ASP A 56 8.28 15.99 17.58
CA ASP A 56 7.60 16.47 16.37
C ASP A 56 6.07 16.17 16.44
N VAL A 57 5.61 15.60 17.56
CA VAL A 57 4.21 15.27 17.88
C VAL A 57 3.88 15.70 19.32
N LYS A 58 2.59 15.75 19.65
CA LYS A 58 2.06 16.17 20.97
C LYS A 58 1.37 15.05 21.74
N GLY A 59 0.81 14.06 21.03
CA GLY A 59 0.08 12.95 21.64
C GLY A 59 0.98 11.93 22.34
N ASP A 60 0.35 11.09 23.17
CA ASP A 60 1.06 10.12 24.00
C ASP A 60 1.73 8.99 23.19
N LEU A 61 3.01 8.73 23.51
CA LEU A 61 3.87 7.71 22.91
C LEU A 61 4.20 6.53 23.85
N SER A 62 3.59 6.50 25.04
CA SER A 62 3.89 5.57 26.13
C SER A 62 2.76 4.57 26.45
N THR A 63 1.49 5.01 26.47
CA THR A 63 0.34 4.17 26.85
C THR A 63 -0.22 3.40 25.66
N ASN A 64 -0.57 2.13 25.87
CA ASN A 64 -1.25 1.29 24.89
C ASN A 64 -0.56 1.16 23.51
N TRP A 65 0.78 1.14 23.50
CA TRP A 65 1.57 0.90 22.27
C TRP A 65 2.12 -0.53 22.15
N GLY A 66 2.14 -1.28 23.26
CA GLY A 66 2.72 -2.62 23.33
C GLY A 66 4.11 -2.70 22.69
N GLU A 67 4.28 -3.71 21.84
CA GLU A 67 5.52 -3.99 21.10
C GLU A 67 5.68 -3.17 19.80
N THR A 68 4.93 -2.08 19.63
CA THR A 68 5.12 -1.16 18.49
C THR A 68 6.51 -0.52 18.56
N PRO A 69 7.34 -0.60 17.48
CA PRO A 69 8.67 0.01 17.44
C PRO A 69 8.65 1.49 17.81
N VAL A 70 9.51 1.88 18.76
CA VAL A 70 9.51 3.20 19.40
C VAL A 70 9.76 4.34 18.40
N ASP A 71 10.52 4.08 17.34
CA ASP A 71 10.81 4.97 16.23
C ASP A 71 9.64 5.17 15.26
N LEU A 72 8.68 4.24 15.21
CA LEU A 72 7.46 4.37 14.40
C LEU A 72 6.27 4.98 15.15
N ARG A 73 6.25 4.96 16.50
CA ARG A 73 5.16 5.58 17.30
C ARG A 73 4.92 7.05 16.94
N PRO A 74 5.95 7.92 16.76
CA PRO A 74 5.72 9.30 16.33
C PRO A 74 5.15 9.41 14.92
N LEU A 75 5.41 8.45 14.02
CA LEU A 75 4.78 8.46 12.69
C LEU A 75 3.28 8.19 12.81
N PHE A 76 2.90 7.14 13.54
CA PHE A 76 1.49 6.81 13.75
C PHE A 76 0.75 7.89 14.54
N MET A 77 1.40 8.56 15.49
CA MET A 77 0.84 9.73 16.18
C MET A 77 0.70 10.94 15.24
N LEU A 78 1.71 11.23 14.41
CA LEU A 78 1.62 12.32 13.42
C LEU A 78 0.49 12.07 12.42
N MET A 79 0.24 10.82 12.02
CA MET A 79 -0.91 10.44 11.20
C MET A 79 -2.23 10.82 11.87
N GLU A 80 -2.39 10.52 13.16
CA GLU A 80 -3.58 10.87 13.94
C GLU A 80 -3.78 12.39 14.04
N GLU A 81 -2.73 13.13 14.43
CA GLU A 81 -2.76 14.58 14.61
C GLU A 81 -3.05 15.33 13.29
N VAL A 82 -2.41 14.90 12.20
CA VAL A 82 -2.55 15.52 10.88
C VAL A 82 -3.87 15.13 10.21
N ALA A 83 -4.31 13.88 10.31
CA ALA A 83 -5.61 13.45 9.79
C ALA A 83 -6.80 13.98 10.61
N LYS A 84 -6.56 14.35 11.88
CA LYS A 84 -7.58 14.72 12.88
C LYS A 84 -8.61 13.60 13.09
N ILE A 85 -8.11 12.37 13.28
CA ILE A 85 -8.90 11.16 13.57
C ILE A 85 -8.43 10.61 14.93
N PRO A 86 -8.95 11.11 16.07
CA PRO A 86 -8.47 10.74 17.41
C PRO A 86 -8.51 9.24 17.68
N GLY A 87 -7.46 8.70 18.28
CA GLY A 87 -7.22 7.28 18.55
C GLY A 87 -6.89 6.41 17.33
N SER A 88 -6.71 6.98 16.14
CA SER A 88 -6.30 6.22 14.95
C SER A 88 -4.86 5.70 15.02
N SER A 89 -3.97 6.33 15.80
CA SER A 89 -2.54 6.00 15.87
C SER A 89 -2.26 4.54 16.20
N ARG A 90 -2.89 4.00 17.24
CA ARG A 90 -2.73 2.58 17.64
C ARG A 90 -3.36 1.63 16.61
N VAL A 91 -4.48 2.03 16.00
CA VAL A 91 -5.14 1.26 14.93
C VAL A 91 -4.20 1.15 13.72
N PHE A 92 -3.52 2.24 13.33
CA PHE A 92 -2.48 2.20 12.29
C PHE A 92 -1.30 1.30 12.68
N ALA A 93 -0.87 1.28 13.94
CA ALA A 93 0.20 0.39 14.39
C ALA A 93 -0.18 -1.11 14.24
N VAL A 94 -1.40 -1.51 14.64
CA VAL A 94 -1.87 -2.89 14.44
C VAL A 94 -2.02 -3.24 12.95
N ILE A 95 -2.49 -2.30 12.11
CA ILE A 95 -2.54 -2.49 10.66
C ILE A 95 -1.11 -2.67 10.11
N ALA A 96 -0.16 -1.82 10.47
CA ALA A 96 1.22 -1.91 9.98
C ALA A 96 1.92 -3.20 10.45
N TYR A 97 1.70 -3.62 11.70
CA TYR A 97 2.13 -4.92 12.19
C TYR A 97 1.61 -6.05 11.30
N ARG A 98 0.33 -6.01 10.91
CA ARG A 98 -0.28 -7.04 10.06
C ARG A 98 0.24 -7.03 8.62
N GLU A 99 0.30 -5.87 7.98
CA GLU A 99 0.58 -5.76 6.54
C GLU A 99 2.07 -5.86 6.21
N SER A 100 2.96 -5.47 7.13
CA SER A 100 4.41 -5.43 6.87
C SER A 100 5.29 -5.97 8.00
N ARG A 101 4.71 -6.31 9.17
CA ARG A 101 5.47 -6.56 10.42
C ARG A 101 6.44 -5.41 10.73
N PHE A 102 6.01 -4.18 10.43
CA PHE A 102 6.78 -2.93 10.50
C PHE A 102 7.96 -2.78 9.53
N VAL A 103 8.15 -3.70 8.58
CA VAL A 103 9.17 -3.57 7.54
C VAL A 103 8.74 -2.49 6.53
N THR A 104 9.38 -1.33 6.61
CA THR A 104 9.03 -0.14 5.81
C THR A 104 9.12 -0.37 4.31
N THR A 105 10.02 -1.25 3.88
CA THR A 105 10.25 -1.65 2.48
C THR A 105 9.63 -3.01 2.14
N ALA A 106 8.63 -3.48 2.90
CA ALA A 106 7.91 -4.71 2.56
C ALA A 106 7.28 -4.59 1.17
N HIS A 107 7.40 -5.63 0.35
CA HIS A 107 6.94 -5.64 -1.03
C HIS A 107 6.34 -7.00 -1.35
N ASN A 108 5.03 -7.03 -1.58
CA ASN A 108 4.32 -8.23 -2.03
C ASN A 108 4.11 -8.11 -3.55
N GLY A 109 4.54 -9.12 -4.29
CA GLY A 109 4.53 -9.11 -5.75
C GLY A 109 5.92 -9.00 -6.38
N ASN A 110 7.01 -9.15 -5.63
CA ASN A 110 8.37 -9.16 -6.18
C ASN A 110 9.04 -10.53 -6.16
N ALA A 111 8.54 -11.48 -5.36
CA ALA A 111 9.08 -12.83 -5.30
C ALA A 111 8.46 -13.78 -6.34
N THR A 112 9.16 -14.88 -6.59
CA THR A 112 8.65 -16.02 -7.37
C THR A 112 7.47 -16.65 -6.63
N GLY A 113 6.30 -16.67 -7.27
CA GLY A 113 5.05 -17.18 -6.69
C GLY A 113 4.03 -16.10 -6.32
N GLU A 114 4.43 -14.82 -6.26
CA GLU A 114 3.54 -13.70 -5.88
C GLU A 114 2.80 -13.07 -7.08
N GLN A 115 2.46 -13.88 -8.09
CA GLN A 115 1.79 -13.37 -9.29
C GLN A 115 0.41 -12.76 -8.97
N ASP A 116 -0.32 -13.32 -7.99
CA ASP A 116 -1.66 -12.86 -7.59
C ASP A 116 -1.69 -11.38 -7.12
N GLU A 117 -0.60 -10.89 -6.52
CA GLU A 117 -0.45 -9.48 -6.10
C GLU A 117 -0.22 -8.56 -7.31
N ARG A 118 0.64 -8.97 -8.24
CA ARG A 118 0.86 -8.24 -9.51
C ARG A 118 -0.41 -8.20 -10.36
N ASP A 119 -1.13 -9.33 -10.46
CA ASP A 119 -2.43 -9.42 -11.15
C ASP A 119 -3.48 -8.53 -10.47
N SER A 120 -3.47 -8.45 -9.13
CA SER A 120 -4.34 -7.54 -8.38
C SER A 120 -4.01 -6.07 -8.62
N SER A 121 -2.73 -5.74 -8.71
CA SER A 121 -2.28 -4.39 -9.09
C SER A 121 -2.67 -4.04 -10.53
N ARG A 122 -2.47 -4.94 -11.48
CA ARG A 122 -2.86 -4.75 -12.88
C ARG A 122 -4.37 -4.57 -13.03
N ARG A 123 -5.17 -5.43 -12.39
CA ARG A 123 -6.63 -5.26 -12.30
C ARG A 123 -7.03 -3.92 -11.66
N ALA A 124 -6.33 -3.47 -10.62
CA ALA A 124 -6.60 -2.17 -9.99
C ALA A 124 -6.33 -1.00 -10.96
N TYR A 125 -5.25 -1.07 -11.74
CA TYR A 125 -4.94 -0.07 -12.76
C TYR A 125 -5.95 -0.09 -13.92
N ASP A 126 -6.12 -1.25 -14.57
CA ASP A 126 -6.94 -1.39 -15.78
C ASP A 126 -8.41 -1.01 -15.54
N ASN A 127 -8.97 -1.36 -14.38
CA ASN A 127 -10.34 -0.99 -14.02
C ASN A 127 -10.55 0.53 -13.82
N ASN A 128 -9.49 1.32 -13.56
CA ASN A 128 -9.63 2.70 -13.09
C ASN A 128 -8.90 3.75 -13.96
N LYS A 129 -7.98 3.35 -14.83
CA LYS A 129 -7.15 4.27 -15.64
C LYS A 129 -7.92 5.21 -16.57
N GLU A 130 -9.12 4.82 -17.00
CA GLU A 130 -10.01 5.66 -17.82
C GLU A 130 -10.87 6.64 -16.99
N ARG A 131 -10.99 6.40 -15.68
CA ARG A 131 -11.88 7.15 -14.77
C ARG A 131 -11.12 8.14 -13.88
N ASN A 132 -9.84 7.87 -13.62
CA ASN A 132 -8.96 8.73 -12.84
C ASN A 132 -8.02 9.55 -13.75
N PRO A 133 -7.38 10.62 -13.24
CA PRO A 133 -6.26 11.25 -13.91
C PRO A 133 -5.15 10.24 -14.23
N PRO A 134 -4.43 10.40 -15.36
CA PRO A 134 -3.36 9.48 -15.76
C PRO A 134 -2.23 9.48 -14.74
N LEU A 135 -1.64 8.30 -14.53
CA LEU A 135 -0.42 8.14 -13.72
C LEU A 135 0.79 8.19 -14.64
N ARG A 136 1.78 9.05 -14.33
CA ARG A 136 3.04 9.12 -15.09
C ARG A 136 3.75 7.77 -15.19
N TYR A 137 3.68 6.98 -14.11
CA TYR A 137 4.27 5.65 -14.00
C TYR A 137 3.21 4.54 -13.99
N GLY A 138 2.10 4.72 -14.72
CA GLY A 138 0.93 3.82 -14.70
C GLY A 138 1.23 2.34 -14.94
N GLU A 139 1.96 1.99 -16.00
CA GLU A 139 2.32 0.59 -16.27
C GLU A 139 3.32 0.01 -15.26
N ALA A 140 4.22 0.83 -14.71
CA ALA A 140 5.10 0.39 -13.62
C ALA A 140 4.28 0.07 -12.37
N ALA A 141 3.34 0.93 -11.99
CA ALA A 141 2.42 0.70 -10.87
C ALA A 141 1.53 -0.54 -11.11
N ALA A 142 1.02 -0.73 -12.32
CA ALA A 142 0.21 -1.90 -12.70
C ALA A 142 0.98 -3.22 -12.49
N ASN A 143 2.29 -3.24 -12.75
CA ASN A 143 3.13 -4.43 -12.55
C ASN A 143 3.74 -4.55 -11.14
N PHE A 144 3.57 -3.55 -10.28
CA PHE A 144 4.31 -3.44 -9.02
C PHE A 144 3.86 -4.41 -7.93
N GLY A 145 2.56 -4.63 -7.78
CA GLY A 145 1.98 -5.30 -6.60
C GLY A 145 1.61 -4.32 -5.48
N SER A 146 1.81 -4.75 -4.23
CA SER A 146 1.51 -3.98 -3.02
C SER A 146 2.73 -3.87 -2.10
N GLY A 147 2.74 -2.93 -1.16
CA GLY A 147 3.85 -2.86 -0.19
C GLY A 147 3.82 -1.66 0.75
N GLY A 148 5.02 -1.35 1.27
CA GLY A 148 5.23 -0.34 2.29
C GLY A 148 4.70 -0.80 3.64
N LEU A 149 4.73 0.11 4.64
CA LEU A 149 4.24 -0.19 5.99
C LEU A 149 2.81 -0.76 6.05
N PHE A 150 1.97 -0.42 5.07
CA PHE A 150 0.52 -0.67 5.10
C PHE A 150 -0.03 -1.53 3.95
N GLY A 151 0.85 -2.20 3.18
CA GLY A 151 0.43 -3.14 2.12
C GLY A 151 -0.42 -2.48 1.02
N LEU A 152 -0.11 -1.24 0.63
CA LEU A 152 -0.92 -0.49 -0.33
C LEU A 152 -0.63 -0.96 -1.77
N LEU A 153 -1.67 -1.29 -2.53
CA LEU A 153 -1.56 -1.55 -3.98
C LEU A 153 -1.14 -0.27 -4.71
N ALA A 154 -0.07 -0.35 -5.50
CA ALA A 154 0.60 0.82 -6.05
C ALA A 154 -0.31 1.78 -6.88
N PRO A 155 -1.23 1.31 -7.75
CA PRO A 155 -2.11 2.21 -8.51
C PRO A 155 -3.06 3.00 -7.60
N TYR A 156 -3.65 2.36 -6.58
CA TYR A 156 -4.51 3.06 -5.63
C TYR A 156 -3.72 4.02 -4.73
N PHE A 157 -2.48 3.67 -4.37
CA PHE A 157 -1.57 4.58 -3.68
C PHE A 157 -1.26 5.83 -4.52
N LEU A 158 -0.89 5.70 -5.80
CA LEU A 158 -0.61 6.86 -6.66
C LEU A 158 -1.86 7.68 -7.00
N TRP A 159 -3.05 7.08 -6.97
CA TRP A 159 -4.34 7.80 -7.04
C TRP A 159 -4.85 8.32 -5.69
N THR A 160 -4.06 8.27 -4.61
CA THR A 160 -4.47 8.80 -3.30
C THR A 160 -4.82 10.28 -3.43
N GLY A 161 -6.04 10.63 -3.06
CA GLY A 161 -6.56 12.00 -3.10
C GLY A 161 -7.43 12.33 -4.32
N VAL A 162 -7.38 11.55 -5.40
CA VAL A 162 -8.18 11.80 -6.61
C VAL A 162 -9.69 12.02 -6.33
N PRO A 163 -10.36 11.25 -5.44
CA PRO A 163 -11.77 11.47 -5.15
C PRO A 163 -12.12 12.80 -4.48
N GLU A 164 -11.13 13.51 -3.91
CA GLU A 164 -11.34 14.81 -3.23
C GLU A 164 -10.80 15.99 -4.05
N VAL A 165 -9.62 15.84 -4.67
CA VAL A 165 -8.91 16.94 -5.36
C VAL A 165 -8.60 16.66 -6.84
N GLY A 166 -9.08 15.54 -7.38
CA GLY A 166 -9.01 15.22 -8.81
C GLY A 166 -7.58 15.26 -9.37
N LYS A 167 -7.35 16.13 -10.36
CA LYS A 167 -6.05 16.32 -11.03
C LYS A 167 -4.98 16.97 -10.14
N GLN A 168 -5.35 17.48 -8.96
CA GLN A 168 -4.41 18.02 -7.96
C GLN A 168 -3.96 16.96 -6.95
N ALA A 169 -4.27 15.68 -7.18
CA ALA A 169 -3.81 14.58 -6.31
C ALA A 169 -2.26 14.50 -6.35
N PRO A 170 -1.58 14.53 -5.20
CA PRO A 170 -0.15 14.85 -5.14
C PRO A 170 0.79 13.72 -5.58
N LEU A 171 0.27 12.54 -5.93
CA LEU A 171 1.05 11.35 -6.27
C LEU A 171 0.92 10.91 -7.73
N LEU A 172 0.16 11.63 -8.58
CA LEU A 172 -0.08 11.26 -9.97
C LEU A 172 1.20 11.12 -10.81
N ASN A 173 2.22 11.91 -10.46
CA ASN A 173 3.51 11.93 -11.14
C ASN A 173 4.59 11.06 -10.46
N ALA A 174 4.32 10.46 -9.30
CA ALA A 174 5.33 9.77 -8.49
C ALA A 174 5.61 8.33 -8.97
N SER A 175 6.83 7.84 -8.74
CA SER A 175 7.18 6.42 -8.89
C SER A 175 6.42 5.58 -7.86
N PRO A 176 5.97 4.35 -8.18
CA PRO A 176 5.36 3.47 -7.20
C PRO A 176 6.27 3.19 -6.00
N GLU A 177 7.60 3.15 -6.17
CA GLU A 177 8.58 2.92 -5.09
C GLU A 177 8.50 3.92 -3.94
N LEU A 178 7.87 5.09 -4.15
CA LEU A 178 7.61 6.06 -3.08
C LEU A 178 6.79 5.45 -1.93
N LEU A 179 6.03 4.37 -2.16
CA LEU A 179 5.29 3.63 -1.13
C LEU A 179 6.20 2.94 -0.09
N PHE A 180 7.49 2.74 -0.38
CA PHE A 180 8.46 2.27 0.61
C PHE A 180 8.95 3.36 1.56
N GLN A 181 8.64 4.62 1.29
CA GLN A 181 8.96 5.72 2.19
C GLN A 181 7.85 5.90 3.22
N PRO A 182 8.12 5.73 4.53
CA PRO A 182 7.07 5.64 5.56
C PRO A 182 6.10 6.82 5.59
N ARG A 183 6.58 8.04 5.31
CA ARG A 183 5.76 9.25 5.25
C ARG A 183 4.72 9.25 4.13
N ALA A 184 5.09 8.74 2.95
CA ALA A 184 4.15 8.63 1.84
C ALA A 184 3.17 7.48 2.06
N ALA A 185 3.66 6.33 2.54
CA ALA A 185 2.81 5.20 2.95
C ALA A 185 1.77 5.63 4.00
N ALA A 186 2.20 6.43 4.99
CA ALA A 186 1.35 7.05 6.00
C ALA A 186 0.28 7.99 5.42
N PHE A 187 0.61 8.80 4.40
CA PHE A 187 -0.38 9.62 3.70
C PHE A 187 -1.45 8.76 3.00
N GLY A 188 -1.04 7.72 2.25
CA GLY A 188 -1.95 6.76 1.63
C GLY A 188 -2.88 6.07 2.65
N ALA A 189 -2.29 5.64 3.76
CA ALA A 189 -3.00 5.02 4.89
C ALA A 189 -4.01 5.96 5.56
N ALA A 190 -3.65 7.21 5.84
CA ALA A 190 -4.52 8.20 6.46
C ALA A 190 -5.74 8.53 5.58
N VAL A 191 -5.53 8.78 4.29
CA VAL A 191 -6.61 9.03 3.32
C VAL A 191 -7.50 7.79 3.16
N TYR A 192 -6.94 6.58 3.17
CA TYR A 192 -7.73 5.36 3.05
C TYR A 192 -8.59 5.09 4.30
N MET A 193 -8.05 5.32 5.52
CA MET A 193 -8.85 5.25 6.74
C MET A 193 -10.02 6.25 6.71
N GLN A 194 -9.76 7.52 6.34
CA GLN A 194 -10.82 8.52 6.21
C GLN A 194 -11.87 8.08 5.20
N ARG A 195 -11.47 7.53 4.06
CA ARG A 195 -12.40 7.03 3.04
C ARG A 195 -13.28 5.90 3.58
N ILE A 196 -12.73 5.01 4.39
CA ILE A 196 -13.49 3.92 5.05
C ILE A 196 -14.51 4.52 6.04
N LEU A 197 -14.07 5.40 6.94
CA LEU A 197 -14.93 6.04 7.96
C LEU A 197 -16.05 6.90 7.33
N LYS A 198 -15.77 7.59 6.22
CA LYS A 198 -16.72 8.51 5.55
C LYS A 198 -17.78 7.81 4.71
N ASN A 199 -17.47 6.68 4.07
CA ASN A 199 -18.32 6.09 3.02
C ASN A 199 -18.99 4.77 3.43
N TYR A 200 -18.66 4.20 4.59
CA TYR A 200 -19.17 2.92 5.03
C TYR A 200 -19.71 2.99 6.46
N ARG A 201 -20.71 2.16 6.77
CA ARG A 201 -21.11 1.92 8.15
C ARG A 201 -19.97 1.20 8.87
N ILE A 202 -19.52 1.77 9.99
CA ILE A 202 -18.49 1.21 10.87
C ILE A 202 -19.12 0.95 12.23
N ASP A 203 -19.22 -0.33 12.61
CA ASP A 203 -19.83 -0.72 13.88
C ASP A 203 -18.84 -0.67 15.05
N ASP A 204 -17.55 -0.95 14.80
CA ASP A 204 -16.45 -0.91 15.77
C ASP A 204 -15.07 -0.76 15.07
N ILE A 205 -13.98 -0.79 15.85
CA ILE A 205 -12.60 -0.67 15.33
C ILE A 205 -12.21 -1.82 14.38
N ALA A 206 -12.74 -3.02 14.55
CA ALA A 206 -12.39 -4.17 13.71
C ALA A 206 -12.99 -4.06 12.29
N ASP A 207 -14.11 -3.36 12.13
CA ASP A 207 -14.65 -3.00 10.80
C ASP A 207 -13.69 -2.15 9.97
N ILE A 208 -12.82 -1.35 10.61
CA ILE A 208 -11.84 -0.54 9.87
C ILE A 208 -10.88 -1.46 9.11
N LYS A 209 -10.41 -2.56 9.72
CA LYS A 209 -9.54 -3.53 9.03
C LYS A 209 -10.28 -4.35 7.97
N VAL A 210 -11.57 -4.64 8.19
CA VAL A 210 -12.44 -5.26 7.17
C VAL A 210 -12.50 -4.38 5.93
N GLY A 211 -12.83 -3.09 6.11
CA GLY A 211 -12.85 -2.11 5.03
C GLY A 211 -11.50 -2.00 4.33
N TRP A 212 -10.41 -2.02 5.11
CA TRP A 212 -9.05 -1.98 4.60
C TRP A 212 -8.75 -3.15 3.65
N ALA A 213 -9.12 -4.37 4.06
CA ALA A 213 -8.87 -5.59 3.31
C ALA A 213 -9.73 -5.67 2.04
N ASN A 214 -11.02 -5.33 2.13
CA ASN A 214 -11.89 -5.14 0.97
C ASN A 214 -13.16 -4.36 1.37
N PRO A 215 -13.40 -3.14 0.85
CA PRO A 215 -14.58 -2.35 1.22
C PRO A 215 -15.94 -3.02 0.92
N SER A 216 -16.01 -3.99 0.00
CA SER A 216 -17.26 -4.73 -0.26
C SER A 216 -17.70 -5.59 0.94
N LEU A 217 -16.76 -5.97 1.82
CA LEU A 217 -17.05 -6.70 3.06
C LEU A 217 -17.78 -5.84 4.10
N LEU A 218 -17.76 -4.51 3.99
CA LEU A 218 -18.59 -3.63 4.83
C LEU A 218 -20.01 -3.44 4.28
N GLY A 219 -20.23 -3.77 3.00
CA GLY A 219 -21.51 -3.77 2.31
C GLY A 219 -22.07 -5.20 2.16
N SER A 220 -22.16 -5.68 0.92
CA SER A 220 -22.78 -6.98 0.59
C SER A 220 -22.08 -8.21 1.20
N GLY A 221 -20.80 -8.10 1.60
CA GLY A 221 -20.07 -9.18 2.26
C GLY A 221 -20.15 -9.17 3.81
N ARG A 222 -20.86 -8.22 4.41
CA ARG A 222 -20.93 -8.04 5.87
C ARG A 222 -21.59 -9.26 6.53
N GLY A 223 -20.99 -9.76 7.62
CA GLY A 223 -21.45 -10.96 8.33
C GLY A 223 -21.11 -12.31 7.66
N GLY A 224 -20.46 -12.30 6.49
CA GLY A 224 -19.96 -13.53 5.85
C GLY A 224 -18.67 -14.06 6.49
N THR A 225 -18.28 -15.29 6.17
CA THR A 225 -17.05 -15.93 6.70
C THR A 225 -15.81 -15.06 6.51
N LYS A 226 -15.60 -14.50 5.31
CA LYS A 226 -14.43 -13.63 5.04
C LYS A 226 -14.42 -12.33 5.87
N TYR A 227 -15.60 -11.79 6.18
CA TYR A 227 -15.75 -10.62 7.06
C TYR A 227 -15.30 -10.98 8.49
N HIS A 228 -15.79 -12.10 9.04
CA HIS A 228 -15.41 -12.56 10.37
C HIS A 228 -13.93 -12.97 10.45
N ASP A 229 -13.40 -13.66 9.43
CA ASP A 229 -11.98 -14.03 9.30
C ASP A 229 -11.02 -12.84 9.40
N VAL A 230 -11.36 -11.70 8.78
CA VAL A 230 -10.52 -10.50 8.82
C VAL A 230 -10.59 -9.86 10.20
N ARG A 231 -11.77 -9.79 10.82
CA ARG A 231 -11.97 -9.28 12.18
C ARG A 231 -11.19 -10.11 13.21
N VAL A 232 -11.36 -11.43 13.20
CA VAL A 232 -10.66 -12.35 14.12
C VAL A 232 -9.15 -12.17 14.00
N ARG A 233 -8.60 -12.23 12.79
CA ARG A 233 -7.14 -12.12 12.60
C ARG A 233 -6.60 -10.74 13.00
N PHE A 234 -7.35 -9.65 12.79
CA PHE A 234 -6.98 -8.30 13.25
C PHE A 234 -6.96 -8.18 14.78
N LEU A 235 -7.96 -8.75 15.46
CA LEU A 235 -7.99 -8.81 16.92
C LEU A 235 -6.84 -9.68 17.48
N THR A 236 -6.50 -10.78 16.80
CA THR A 236 -5.30 -11.57 17.13
C THR A 236 -4.01 -10.78 16.95
N ASP A 237 -3.88 -10.00 15.86
CA ASP A 237 -2.71 -9.12 15.65
C ASP A 237 -2.60 -8.05 16.76
N ALA A 238 -3.71 -7.47 17.22
CA ALA A 238 -3.71 -6.51 18.33
C ALA A 238 -3.25 -7.12 19.67
N VAL A 239 -3.77 -8.32 19.99
CA VAL A 239 -3.33 -9.09 21.17
C VAL A 239 -1.85 -9.46 21.07
N ALA A 240 -1.38 -9.90 19.89
CA ALA A 240 0.03 -10.24 19.67
C ALA A 240 0.97 -9.02 19.77
N LEU A 241 0.49 -7.84 19.40
CA LEU A 241 1.22 -6.57 19.56
C LEU A 241 1.11 -6.00 20.99
N ASN A 242 0.27 -6.58 21.86
CA ASN A 242 -0.07 -6.05 23.19
C ASN A 242 -0.67 -4.63 23.13
N VAL A 243 -1.62 -4.43 22.20
CA VAL A 243 -2.44 -3.20 22.07
C VAL A 243 -3.90 -3.54 22.37
N ASP A 244 -4.44 -2.92 23.41
CA ASP A 244 -5.84 -3.03 23.80
C ASP A 244 -6.70 -2.09 22.94
N LEU A 245 -7.42 -2.65 21.96
CA LEU A 245 -8.36 -1.90 21.12
C LEU A 245 -9.65 -1.47 21.84
N THR A 246 -9.80 -1.81 23.13
CA THR A 246 -10.94 -1.43 23.98
C THR A 246 -10.59 -0.35 25.01
N ASP A 247 -9.32 0.07 25.12
CA ASP A 247 -8.90 1.18 25.98
C ASP A 247 -9.44 2.53 25.45
N ALA A 248 -10.61 2.90 25.97
CA ALA A 248 -11.30 4.15 25.66
C ALA A 248 -10.50 5.42 26.01
N THR A 249 -9.38 5.33 26.74
CA THR A 249 -8.52 6.48 27.05
C THR A 249 -7.54 6.82 25.93
N THR A 250 -7.18 5.84 25.09
CA THR A 250 -6.28 6.03 23.93
C THR A 250 -6.94 5.76 22.58
N ILE A 251 -8.02 4.96 22.53
CA ILE A 251 -8.77 4.64 21.32
C ILE A 251 -10.27 4.78 21.62
N PRO A 252 -10.99 5.77 21.06
CA PRO A 252 -12.43 5.89 21.30
C PRO A 252 -13.18 4.70 20.68
N PRO A 253 -14.34 4.27 21.24
CA PRO A 253 -15.08 3.10 20.75
C PRO A 253 -15.44 3.12 19.26
N LYS A 254 -15.50 4.32 18.67
CA LYS A 254 -15.53 4.55 17.23
C LYS A 254 -14.60 5.70 16.89
N LEU A 255 -13.85 5.57 15.81
CA LEU A 255 -13.10 6.69 15.23
C LEU A 255 -14.05 7.59 14.44
N ASP A 256 -13.76 8.88 14.43
CA ASP A 256 -14.50 9.88 13.64
C ASP A 256 -13.52 10.66 12.75
N ALA A 257 -13.95 10.95 11.52
CA ALA A 257 -13.21 11.73 10.53
C ALA A 257 -13.96 13.02 10.11
N SER A 258 -14.97 13.44 10.88
CA SER A 258 -15.70 14.70 10.66
C SER A 258 -14.79 15.94 10.63
N ALA A 259 -13.68 15.91 11.38
CA ALA A 259 -12.69 16.98 11.47
C ALA A 259 -11.60 16.92 10.36
N TRP A 260 -11.70 16.00 9.40
CA TRP A 260 -10.70 15.81 8.33
C TRP A 260 -10.32 17.12 7.63
N PRO A 261 -9.03 17.53 7.63
CA PRO A 261 -8.63 18.85 7.13
C PRO A 261 -8.42 18.92 5.62
N GLY A 262 -8.69 17.83 4.89
CA GLY A 262 -8.48 17.73 3.45
C GLY A 262 -7.16 17.07 3.06
N VAL A 263 -7.16 16.36 1.94
CA VAL A 263 -6.06 15.56 1.39
C VAL A 263 -4.76 16.37 1.29
N LEU A 264 -4.81 17.61 0.78
CA LEU A 264 -3.60 18.43 0.59
C LEU A 264 -2.99 18.88 1.93
N ALA A 265 -3.81 19.15 2.94
CA ALA A 265 -3.33 19.45 4.28
C ALA A 265 -2.67 18.21 4.92
N VAL A 266 -3.25 17.03 4.71
CA VAL A 266 -2.70 15.77 5.22
C VAL A 266 -1.40 15.38 4.49
N PHE A 267 -1.33 15.63 3.18
CA PHE A 267 -0.10 15.48 2.41
C PHE A 267 1.01 16.41 2.94
N ALA A 268 0.71 17.70 3.12
CA ALA A 268 1.66 18.68 3.62
C ALA A 268 2.17 18.35 5.03
N GLY A 269 1.31 17.83 5.92
CA GLY A 269 1.70 17.45 7.28
C GLY A 269 2.53 16.17 7.37
N LEU A 270 2.27 15.18 6.52
CA LEU A 270 2.98 13.89 6.55
C LEU A 270 4.20 13.84 5.63
N VAL A 271 4.06 14.31 4.40
CA VAL A 271 5.07 14.23 3.33
C VAL A 271 5.83 15.55 3.17
N GLY A 272 5.17 16.68 3.38
CA GLY A 272 5.71 18.01 3.10
C GLY A 272 5.47 18.40 1.65
N ALA A 273 6.53 18.39 0.83
CA ALA A 273 6.46 18.67 -0.60
C ALA A 273 7.30 17.66 -1.39
N LEU A 274 6.90 17.38 -2.63
CA LEU A 274 7.73 16.66 -3.58
C LEU A 274 8.63 17.64 -4.35
N PRO A 275 9.70 17.15 -5.01
CA PRO A 275 10.40 17.89 -6.06
C PRO A 275 9.42 18.46 -7.10
N LYS A 276 9.74 19.64 -7.65
CA LYS A 276 8.83 20.37 -8.57
C LYS A 276 8.51 19.60 -9.84
N GLU A 277 9.36 18.65 -10.20
CA GLU A 277 9.27 17.76 -11.36
C GLU A 277 8.21 16.64 -11.16
N LEU A 278 7.66 16.54 -9.94
CA LEU A 278 6.66 15.55 -9.51
C LEU A 278 5.42 16.19 -8.85
N ALA A 279 5.45 17.50 -8.57
CA ALA A 279 4.36 18.25 -7.95
C ALA A 279 3.23 18.63 -8.94
#